data_AF-F2D8V5-F1
#
_entry.id   AF-F2D8V5-F1
#
_cell.length_a   1.000
_cell.length_b   1.000
_cell.length_c   1.000
_cell.angle_alpha   90.00
_cell.angle_beta   90.00
_cell.angle_gamma   90.00
#
_symmetry.space_group_name_H-M   'P 1'
#
loop_
_entity.id
_entity.type
_entity.pdbx_description
1 polymer ?
#
loop_
_entity_poly.entity_id
_entity_poly.type
_entity_poly.pdbx_seq_one_letter_code
_entity_poly.pdbx_strand_id
1 'polypeptide(L)'
;MSVSDLPDELWARVLELGAASAALGFRDLCCLAIASRRLRRLSLHPSLWSGLISRDFPSQSQPSSSSSSSQQQQQLDPKSLYRTKFERHKLRMAEARRRAVYEAEGRVLACRRRLTELEESMCAEGDRMKATAQELDSLERVRSASVALNVWQPQVVHGRQKQLVQQCTVPVDSRFSALHMELKVCKQQISTYKNAYVCDL
;
A
#
# COMPACT_ATOMS: atom_id res chain seq x y z
N MET A 1 48.12 3.58 -32.79
CA MET A 1 47.48 2.57 -33.67
C MET A 1 46.00 2.85 -33.66
N SER A 2 45.44 3.12 -34.84
CA SER A 2 44.05 3.53 -34.94
C SER A 2 43.16 2.29 -34.81
N VAL A 3 42.01 2.43 -34.16
CA VAL A 3 40.98 1.39 -34.00
C VAL A 3 40.56 0.80 -35.37
N SER A 4 40.79 1.55 -36.45
CA SER A 4 40.59 1.18 -37.85
C SER A 4 41.56 0.15 -38.43
N ASP A 5 42.70 -0.13 -37.79
CA ASP A 5 43.77 -0.98 -38.37
C ASP A 5 43.56 -2.48 -38.10
N LEU A 6 42.68 -2.84 -37.17
CA LEU A 6 42.40 -4.23 -36.81
C LEU A 6 41.46 -4.89 -37.85
N PRO A 7 41.66 -6.15 -38.29
CA PRO A 7 40.77 -6.89 -39.21
C PRO A 7 39.32 -7.06 -38.74
N ASP A 8 38.39 -7.27 -39.68
CA ASP A 8 36.94 -7.41 -39.40
C ASP A 8 36.63 -8.64 -38.56
N GLU A 9 37.39 -9.72 -38.72
CA GLU A 9 37.26 -10.99 -38.00
C GLU A 9 37.57 -10.82 -36.51
N LEU A 10 38.61 -10.05 -36.20
CA LEU A 10 38.99 -9.76 -34.82
C LEU A 10 37.98 -8.82 -34.16
N TRP A 11 37.47 -7.82 -34.89
CA TRP A 11 36.38 -6.98 -34.39
C TRP A 11 35.10 -7.77 -34.14
N ALA A 12 34.71 -8.65 -35.07
CA ALA A 12 33.55 -9.53 -34.87
C ALA A 12 33.73 -10.39 -33.63
N ARG A 13 34.93 -10.96 -33.43
CA ARG A 13 35.22 -11.79 -32.25
C ARG A 13 35.19 -11.01 -30.94
N VAL A 14 35.72 -9.79 -30.93
CA VAL A 14 35.66 -8.88 -29.77
C VAL A 14 34.21 -8.55 -29.42
N LEU A 15 33.37 -8.25 -30.42
CA LEU A 15 31.95 -7.96 -30.19
C LEU A 15 31.18 -9.19 -29.68
N GLU A 16 31.48 -10.38 -30.21
CA GLU A 16 30.86 -11.64 -29.76
C GLU A 16 31.22 -11.96 -28.32
N LEU A 17 32.51 -11.87 -27.97
CA LEU A 17 32.97 -12.09 -26.60
C LEU A 17 32.41 -11.04 -25.63
N GLY A 18 32.32 -9.78 -26.06
CA GLY A 18 31.70 -8.71 -25.28
C GLY A 18 30.20 -8.93 -25.04
N ALA A 19 29.46 -9.38 -26.07
CA ALA A 19 28.05 -9.73 -25.94
C ALA A 19 27.84 -10.97 -25.05
N ALA A 20 28.68 -12.00 -25.18
CA ALA A 20 28.60 -13.21 -24.37
C ALA A 20 28.92 -12.94 -22.89
N SER A 21 29.90 -12.09 -22.60
CA SER A 21 30.35 -11.75 -21.23
C SER A 21 29.49 -10.69 -20.52
N ALA A 22 28.41 -10.21 -21.15
CA ALA A 22 27.60 -9.09 -20.67
C ALA A 22 28.31 -7.73 -20.58
N ALA A 23 29.55 -7.62 -21.07
CA ALA A 23 30.28 -6.36 -21.18
C ALA A 23 29.69 -5.43 -22.26
N LEU A 24 29.04 -6.00 -23.28
CA LEU A 24 28.30 -5.26 -24.32
C LEU A 24 26.82 -5.67 -24.33
N GLY A 25 25.95 -4.68 -24.20
CA GLY A 25 24.50 -4.82 -24.34
C GLY A 25 23.98 -4.37 -25.71
N PHE A 26 22.66 -4.53 -25.92
CA PHE A 26 22.01 -4.08 -27.16
C PHE A 26 22.18 -2.57 -27.41
N ARG A 27 22.25 -1.78 -26.32
CA ARG A 27 22.43 -0.33 -26.39
C ARG A 27 23.81 0.02 -26.96
N ASP A 28 24.84 -0.67 -26.50
CA ASP A 28 26.23 -0.44 -26.92
C ASP A 28 26.39 -0.82 -28.40
N LEU A 29 25.81 -1.95 -28.82
CA LEU A 29 25.79 -2.35 -30.24
C LEU A 29 25.09 -1.29 -31.12
N CYS A 30 23.98 -0.71 -30.66
CA CYS A 30 23.31 0.38 -31.36
C CYS A 30 24.16 1.65 -31.43
N CYS A 31 24.86 2.01 -30.35
CA CYS A 31 25.78 3.15 -30.33
C CYS A 31 26.98 2.94 -31.27
N LEU A 32 27.59 1.75 -31.27
CA LEU A 32 28.68 1.39 -32.19
C LEU A 32 28.24 1.42 -33.66
N ALA A 33 26.99 1.04 -33.94
CA ALA A 33 26.41 1.11 -35.28
C ALA A 33 26.24 2.55 -35.80
N ILE A 34 26.14 3.53 -34.92
CA ILE A 34 26.09 4.96 -35.27
C ILE A 34 27.50 5.51 -35.44
N ALA A 35 28.46 5.03 -34.63
CA ALA A 35 29.83 5.55 -34.59
C ALA A 35 30.63 5.31 -35.89
N SER A 36 30.44 4.18 -36.59
CA SER A 36 31.08 3.97 -37.90
C SER A 36 30.30 3.03 -38.83
N ARG A 37 30.47 3.21 -40.14
CA ARG A 37 29.88 2.31 -41.16
C ARG A 37 30.40 0.87 -41.03
N ARG A 38 31.68 0.73 -40.69
CA ARG A 38 32.35 -0.56 -40.47
C ARG A 38 31.72 -1.31 -39.30
N LEU A 39 31.65 -0.66 -38.13
CA LEU A 39 31.02 -1.23 -36.93
C LEU A 39 29.52 -1.44 -37.11
N ARG A 40 28.83 -0.62 -37.90
CA ARG A 40 27.44 -0.87 -38.28
C ARG A 40 27.26 -2.22 -38.95
N ARG A 41 28.09 -2.56 -39.94
CA ARG A 41 28.03 -3.88 -40.59
C ARG A 41 28.28 -5.01 -39.59
N LEU A 42 29.31 -4.87 -38.76
CA LEU A 42 29.66 -5.89 -37.76
C LEU A 42 28.59 -6.06 -36.67
N SER A 43 27.97 -4.97 -36.23
CA SER A 43 26.89 -4.99 -35.23
C SER A 43 25.60 -5.66 -35.72
N LEU A 44 25.45 -5.87 -37.04
CA LEU A 44 24.30 -6.54 -37.64
C LEU A 44 24.48 -8.06 -37.73
N HIS A 45 25.63 -8.60 -37.31
CA HIS A 45 25.84 -10.05 -37.38
C HIS A 45 24.78 -10.82 -36.58
N PRO A 46 24.11 -11.83 -37.20
CA PRO A 46 23.08 -12.64 -36.56
C PRO A 46 23.49 -13.30 -35.24
N SER A 47 24.76 -13.73 -35.12
CA SER A 47 25.31 -14.42 -33.94
C SER A 47 25.29 -13.55 -32.68
N LEU A 48 25.53 -12.23 -32.83
CA LEU A 48 25.49 -11.27 -31.72
C LEU A 48 24.10 -11.17 -31.12
N TRP A 49 23.10 -10.99 -31.99
CA TRP A 49 21.71 -10.83 -31.56
C TRP A 49 21.11 -12.14 -31.06
N SER A 50 21.46 -13.29 -31.64
CA SER A 50 21.03 -14.59 -31.09
C SER A 50 21.63 -14.86 -29.71
N GLY A 51 22.91 -14.52 -29.49
CA GLY A 51 23.55 -14.57 -28.18
C GLY A 51 22.85 -13.67 -27.15
N LEU A 52 22.55 -12.43 -27.53
CA LEU A 52 21.79 -11.49 -26.68
C LEU A 52 20.37 -12.00 -26.37
N ILE A 53 19.67 -12.60 -27.34
CA ILE A 53 18.34 -13.17 -27.11
C ILE A 53 18.42 -14.31 -26.07
N SER A 54 19.38 -15.21 -26.21
CA SER A 54 19.55 -16.35 -25.30
C SER A 54 19.91 -15.90 -23.89
N ARG A 55 20.70 -14.84 -23.76
CA ARG A 55 21.13 -14.27 -22.48
C ARG A 55 20.02 -13.46 -21.79
N ASP A 56 19.38 -12.56 -22.52
CA ASP A 56 18.42 -11.60 -21.94
C ASP A 56 17.00 -12.19 -21.82
N PHE A 57 16.68 -13.21 -22.63
CA PHE A 57 15.36 -13.87 -22.65
C PHE A 57 15.47 -15.40 -22.57
N PRO A 58 16.10 -15.96 -21.52
CA PRO A 58 16.39 -17.40 -21.41
C PRO A 58 15.14 -18.29 -21.40
N SER A 59 14.02 -17.78 -20.90
CA SER A 59 12.75 -18.53 -20.78
C SER A 59 11.89 -18.52 -22.05
N GLN A 60 12.29 -17.82 -23.12
CA GLN A 60 11.50 -17.65 -24.36
C GLN A 60 12.26 -18.06 -25.63
N SER A 61 13.38 -18.76 -25.46
CA SER A 61 14.19 -19.32 -26.55
C SER A 61 13.74 -20.73 -26.96
N GLN A 62 12.85 -21.37 -26.18
CA GLN A 62 12.23 -22.63 -26.61
C GLN A 62 11.08 -22.34 -27.58
N PRO A 63 11.08 -22.95 -28.78
CA PRO A 63 9.90 -22.92 -29.63
C PRO A 63 8.78 -23.64 -28.88
N SER A 64 7.78 -22.88 -28.43
CA SER A 64 6.55 -23.45 -27.90
C SER A 64 5.91 -24.30 -28.99
N SER A 65 6.05 -25.61 -28.84
CA SER A 65 5.48 -26.64 -29.70
C SER A 65 3.97 -26.71 -29.50
N SER A 66 3.22 -25.78 -30.12
CA SER A 66 1.78 -25.91 -30.34
C SER A 66 1.24 -24.75 -31.19
N SER A 67 1.24 -24.94 -32.51
CA SER A 67 0.05 -24.80 -33.36
C SER A 67 0.44 -24.82 -34.83
N SER A 68 0.01 -25.89 -35.50
CA SER A 68 0.05 -26.13 -36.93
C SER A 68 -0.63 -25.00 -37.69
N SER A 69 0.14 -24.18 -38.38
CA SER A 69 -0.32 -23.45 -39.57
C SER A 69 0.89 -23.14 -40.43
N SER A 70 0.93 -23.84 -41.56
CA SER A 70 1.85 -23.72 -42.66
C SER A 70 1.84 -22.29 -43.20
N GLN A 71 2.85 -21.50 -42.87
CA GLN A 71 3.26 -20.31 -43.62
C GLN A 71 4.75 -20.07 -43.35
N GLN A 72 5.53 -20.17 -44.41
CA GLN A 72 6.94 -19.77 -44.58
C GLN A 72 7.62 -19.22 -43.32
N GLN A 73 8.60 -19.97 -42.79
CA GLN A 73 9.68 -19.41 -41.99
C GLN A 73 10.46 -18.39 -42.84
N GLN A 74 9.92 -17.17 -42.96
CA GLN A 74 10.75 -16.01 -43.18
C GLN A 74 11.70 -15.98 -42.00
N GLN A 75 12.99 -16.26 -42.24
CA GLN A 75 14.04 -16.06 -41.24
C GLN A 75 14.00 -14.60 -40.82
N LEU A 76 13.24 -14.28 -39.76
CA LEU A 76 13.21 -12.95 -39.19
C LEU A 76 14.62 -12.63 -38.72
N ASP A 77 15.14 -11.49 -39.17
CA ASP A 77 16.44 -10.96 -38.74
C ASP A 77 16.50 -11.01 -37.20
N PRO A 78 17.49 -11.69 -36.58
CA PRO A 78 17.59 -11.83 -35.13
C PRO A 78 17.53 -10.50 -34.38
N LYS A 79 17.98 -9.41 -35.00
CA LYS A 79 17.84 -8.06 -34.43
C LYS A 79 16.38 -7.59 -34.31
N SER A 80 15.55 -7.87 -35.32
CA SER A 80 14.11 -7.56 -35.30
C SER A 80 13.36 -8.40 -34.25
N LEU A 81 13.77 -9.66 -34.08
CA LEU A 81 13.24 -10.56 -33.06
C LEU A 81 13.60 -10.06 -31.65
N TYR A 82 14.86 -9.68 -31.42
CA TYR A 82 15.29 -9.08 -30.17
C TYR A 82 14.48 -7.82 -29.84
N ARG A 83 14.31 -6.92 -30.82
CA ARG A 83 13.51 -5.69 -30.65
C ARG A 83 12.08 -6.00 -30.20
N THR A 84 11.42 -6.96 -30.84
CA THR A 84 10.05 -7.36 -30.50
C THR A 84 9.96 -7.95 -29.09
N LYS A 85 10.90 -8.83 -28.73
CA LYS A 85 10.98 -9.41 -27.37
C LYS A 85 11.24 -8.35 -26.31
N PHE A 86 12.15 -7.42 -26.58
CA PHE A 86 12.47 -6.30 -25.70
C PHE A 86 11.26 -5.42 -25.45
N GLU A 87 10.52 -5.00 -26.48
CA GLU A 87 9.33 -4.17 -26.30
C GLU A 87 8.25 -4.91 -25.49
N ARG A 88 8.01 -6.20 -25.77
CA ARG A 88 7.09 -7.01 -24.96
C ARG A 88 7.54 -7.11 -23.50
N HIS A 89 8.82 -7.35 -23.26
CA HIS A 89 9.37 -7.43 -21.90
C HIS A 89 9.25 -6.09 -21.17
N LYS A 90 9.58 -4.98 -21.84
CA LYS A 90 9.44 -3.62 -21.31
C LYS A 90 7.99 -3.32 -20.91
N LEU A 91 7.01 -3.68 -21.75
CA LEU A 91 5.59 -3.54 -21.43
C LEU A 91 5.19 -4.38 -20.22
N ARG A 92 5.56 -5.67 -20.18
CA ARG A 92 5.30 -6.54 -19.02
C ARG A 92 5.89 -5.97 -17.72
N MET A 93 7.13 -5.46 -17.77
CA MET A 93 7.77 -4.83 -16.61
C MET A 93 7.07 -3.55 -16.19
N ALA A 94 6.63 -2.72 -17.13
CA ALA A 94 5.88 -1.51 -16.83
C ALA A 94 4.52 -1.84 -16.18
N GLU A 95 3.80 -2.84 -16.68
CA GLU A 95 2.56 -3.29 -16.09
C GLU A 95 2.76 -3.93 -14.70
N ALA A 96 3.81 -4.74 -14.52
CA ALA A 96 4.14 -5.34 -13.23
C ALA A 96 4.44 -4.25 -12.18
N ARG A 97 5.21 -3.22 -12.56
CA ARG A 97 5.44 -2.04 -11.71
C ARG A 97 4.14 -1.32 -11.38
N ARG A 98 3.26 -1.12 -12.38
CA ARG A 98 1.95 -0.50 -12.16
C ARG A 98 1.08 -1.31 -11.18
N ARG A 99 1.04 -2.63 -11.31
CA ARG A 99 0.32 -3.52 -10.37
C ARG A 99 0.88 -3.40 -8.96
N ALA A 100 2.19 -3.44 -8.79
CA ALA A 100 2.84 -3.27 -7.49
C ALA A 100 2.50 -1.91 -6.84
N VAL A 101 2.42 -0.84 -7.63
CA VAL A 101 1.98 0.48 -7.17
C VAL A 101 0.53 0.43 -6.69
N TYR A 102 -0.39 -0.13 -7.49
CA TYR A 102 -1.80 -0.23 -7.09
C TYR A 102 -2.02 -1.09 -5.85
N GLU A 103 -1.26 -2.16 -5.67
CA GLU A 103 -1.30 -2.96 -4.44
C GLU A 103 -0.82 -2.16 -3.23
N ALA A 104 0.24 -1.36 -3.38
CA ALA A 104 0.72 -0.49 -2.31
C ALA A 104 -0.29 0.62 -1.99
N GLU A 105 -0.86 1.28 -3.00
CA GLU A 105 -1.93 2.27 -2.84
C GLU A 105 -3.16 1.66 -2.18
N GLY A 106 -3.53 0.43 -2.55
CA GLY A 106 -4.63 -0.32 -1.94
C GLY A 106 -4.40 -0.58 -0.45
N ARG A 107 -3.18 -0.97 -0.06
CA ARG A 107 -2.81 -1.11 1.36
C ARG A 107 -2.91 0.21 2.11
N VAL A 108 -2.39 1.31 1.55
CA VAL A 108 -2.47 2.65 2.16
C VAL A 108 -3.92 3.08 2.33
N LEU A 109 -4.78 2.85 1.33
CA LEU A 109 -6.20 3.20 1.41
C LEU A 109 -6.92 2.39 2.49
N ALA A 110 -6.62 1.09 2.61
CA ALA A 110 -7.19 0.25 3.66
C ALA A 110 -6.76 0.71 5.06
N CYS A 111 -5.47 1.02 5.25
CA CYS A 111 -4.96 1.59 6.50
C CYS A 111 -5.65 2.92 6.83
N ARG A 112 -5.81 3.81 5.84
CA ARG A 112 -6.53 5.09 6.04
C ARG A 112 -7.97 4.89 6.50
N ARG A 113 -8.71 3.96 5.88
CA ARG A 113 -10.09 3.64 6.30
C ARG A 113 -10.14 3.13 7.74
N ARG A 114 -9.19 2.25 8.10
CA ARG A 114 -9.09 1.74 9.47
C ARG A 114 -8.78 2.85 10.48
N LEU A 115 -7.90 3.80 10.14
CA LEU A 115 -7.62 4.96 10.98
C LEU A 115 -8.86 5.83 11.18
N THR A 116 -9.63 6.10 10.12
CA THR A 116 -10.88 6.87 10.22
C THR A 116 -11.93 6.15 11.08
N GLU A 117 -12.07 4.83 10.94
CA GLU A 117 -12.98 4.03 11.78
C GLU A 117 -12.58 4.06 13.27
N LEU A 118 -11.28 4.02 13.56
CA LEU A 118 -10.76 4.16 14.93
C LEU A 118 -11.03 5.56 15.49
N GLU A 119 -10.83 6.62 14.70
CA GLU A 119 -11.13 8.00 15.09
C GLU A 119 -12.62 8.18 15.40
N GLU A 120 -13.51 7.71 14.52
CA GLU A 120 -14.95 7.73 14.73
C GLU A 120 -15.36 6.96 15.99
N SER A 121 -14.76 5.77 16.21
CA SER A 121 -15.01 4.96 17.41
C SER A 121 -14.56 5.69 18.68
N MET A 122 -13.39 6.34 18.69
CA MET A 122 -12.94 7.14 19.82
C MET A 122 -13.86 8.34 20.09
N CYS A 123 -14.33 9.02 19.05
CA CYS A 123 -15.29 10.12 19.18
C CYS A 123 -16.60 9.63 19.81
N ALA A 124 -17.15 8.52 19.33
CA ALA A 124 -18.38 7.93 19.88
C ALA A 124 -18.23 7.51 21.34
N GLU A 125 -17.10 6.91 21.73
CA GLU A 125 -16.80 6.61 23.13
C GLU A 125 -16.63 7.88 23.98
N GLY A 126 -16.00 8.91 23.42
CA GLY A 126 -15.84 10.21 24.08
C GLY A 126 -17.18 10.87 24.37
N ASP A 127 -18.14 10.80 23.43
CA ASP A 127 -19.48 11.37 23.61
C ASP A 127 -20.32 10.54 24.59
N ARG A 128 -20.20 9.21 24.57
CA ARG A 128 -20.77 8.35 25.63
C ARG A 128 -20.21 8.69 27.01
N MET A 129 -18.91 8.94 27.10
CA MET A 129 -18.27 9.36 28.36
C MET A 129 -18.78 10.72 28.84
N LYS A 130 -19.03 11.69 27.94
CA LYS A 130 -19.63 12.98 28.30
C LYS A 130 -21.08 12.83 28.78
N ALA A 131 -21.88 12.02 28.09
CA ALA A 131 -23.28 11.78 28.45
C ALA A 131 -23.39 11.10 29.83
N THR A 132 -22.59 10.05 30.07
CA THR A 132 -22.54 9.37 31.38
C THR A 132 -22.05 10.29 32.50
N ALA A 133 -21.09 11.18 32.23
CA ALA A 133 -20.66 12.19 33.19
C ALA A 133 -21.76 13.22 33.52
N GLN A 134 -22.54 13.65 32.53
CA GLN A 134 -23.69 14.54 32.75
C GLN A 134 -24.79 13.86 33.57
N GLU A 135 -25.03 12.57 33.32
CA GLU A 135 -26.01 11.80 34.11
C GLU A 135 -25.54 11.63 35.55
N LEU A 136 -24.25 11.37 35.79
CA LEU A 136 -23.68 11.32 37.14
C LEU A 136 -23.87 12.64 37.90
N ASP A 137 -23.57 13.79 37.29
CA ASP A 137 -23.80 15.11 37.90
C ASP A 137 -25.29 15.32 38.21
N SER A 138 -26.19 14.86 37.33
CA SER A 138 -27.64 14.92 37.57
C SER A 138 -28.06 14.09 38.79
N LEU A 139 -27.48 12.89 38.97
CA LEU A 139 -27.76 12.02 40.10
C LEU A 139 -27.14 12.54 41.40
N GLU A 140 -25.97 13.17 41.35
CA GLU A 140 -25.38 13.83 42.51
C GLU A 140 -26.29 14.95 43.01
N ARG A 141 -26.88 15.75 42.12
CA ARG A 141 -27.88 16.77 42.49
C ARG A 141 -29.11 16.14 43.16
N VAL A 142 -29.60 15.01 42.66
CA VAL A 142 -30.73 14.28 43.27
C VAL A 142 -30.34 13.74 44.65
N ARG A 143 -29.13 13.19 44.79
CA ARG A 143 -28.60 12.70 46.07
C ARG A 143 -28.50 13.83 47.09
N SER A 144 -27.96 14.98 46.70
CA SER A 144 -27.89 16.18 47.55
C SER A 144 -29.27 16.69 47.94
N ALA A 145 -30.22 16.73 47.01
CA ALA A 145 -31.61 17.12 47.31
C ALA A 145 -32.27 16.15 48.30
N SER A 146 -32.05 14.85 48.16
CA SER A 146 -32.56 13.82 49.08
C SER A 146 -32.02 14.00 50.50
N VAL A 147 -30.71 14.26 50.65
CA VAL A 147 -30.11 14.55 51.97
C VAL A 147 -30.70 15.83 52.56
N ALA A 148 -30.85 16.87 51.75
CA ALA A 148 -31.32 18.18 52.18
C ALA A 148 -32.77 18.14 52.71
N LEU A 149 -33.64 17.29 52.14
CA LEU A 149 -35.02 17.08 52.62
C LEU A 149 -35.09 16.57 54.07
N ASN A 150 -34.01 16.00 54.62
CA ASN A 150 -33.96 15.53 56.01
C ASN A 150 -33.69 16.65 57.03
N VAL A 151 -33.45 17.88 56.56
CA VAL A 151 -33.17 19.06 57.40
C VAL A 151 -34.29 20.09 57.20
N TRP A 152 -34.57 20.90 58.22
CA TRP A 152 -35.55 21.97 58.11
C TRP A 152 -35.19 22.97 57.00
N GLN A 153 -36.18 23.35 56.17
CA GLN A 153 -36.00 24.28 55.05
C GLN A 153 -37.29 25.08 54.74
N PRO A 154 -37.17 26.24 54.05
CA PRO A 154 -38.33 26.99 53.54
C PRO A 154 -39.16 26.18 52.54
N GLN A 155 -40.50 26.34 52.54
CA GLN A 155 -41.41 25.55 51.70
C GLN A 155 -41.09 25.59 50.19
N VAL A 156 -40.62 26.74 49.68
CA VAL A 156 -40.26 26.89 48.25
C VAL A 156 -39.09 25.98 47.87
N VAL A 157 -38.07 25.90 48.74
CA VAL A 157 -36.88 25.05 48.52
C VAL A 157 -37.24 23.59 48.70
N HIS A 158 -38.00 23.28 49.74
CA HIS A 158 -38.48 21.93 50.03
C HIS A 158 -39.35 21.37 48.90
N GLY A 159 -40.27 22.16 48.34
CA GLY A 159 -41.11 21.74 47.21
C GLY A 159 -40.31 21.37 45.96
N ARG A 160 -39.31 22.21 45.61
CA ARG A 160 -38.43 21.95 44.45
C ARG A 160 -37.55 20.72 44.66
N GLN A 161 -36.97 20.52 45.85
CA GLN A 161 -36.16 19.34 46.16
C GLN A 161 -37.00 18.06 46.15
N LYS A 162 -38.23 18.12 46.69
CA LYS A 162 -39.17 16.99 46.69
C LYS A 162 -39.55 16.58 45.26
N GLN A 163 -39.83 17.55 44.38
CA GLN A 163 -40.12 17.27 42.97
C GLN A 163 -38.92 16.61 42.26
N LEU A 164 -37.70 17.12 42.47
CA LEU A 164 -36.48 16.55 41.89
C LEU A 164 -36.26 15.09 42.30
N VAL A 165 -36.43 14.76 43.58
CA VAL A 165 -36.26 13.38 44.08
C VAL A 165 -37.38 12.47 43.57
N GLN A 166 -38.63 12.93 43.53
CA GLN A 166 -39.77 12.15 43.03
C GLN A 166 -39.69 11.81 41.53
N GLN A 167 -39.01 12.64 40.74
CA GLN A 167 -38.79 12.36 39.31
C GLN A 167 -37.76 11.25 39.07
N CYS A 168 -36.92 10.91 40.05
CA CYS A 168 -35.99 9.78 39.98
C CYS A 168 -36.67 8.48 40.43
N THR A 169 -36.97 7.60 39.48
CA THR A 169 -37.61 6.30 39.73
C THR A 169 -36.62 5.18 40.06
N VAL A 170 -35.34 5.39 39.79
CA VAL A 170 -34.27 4.38 39.95
C VAL A 170 -33.51 4.63 41.26
N PRO A 171 -33.11 3.57 42.00
CA PRO A 171 -32.26 3.73 43.18
C PRO A 171 -30.95 4.44 42.80
N VAL A 172 -30.68 5.56 43.46
CA VAL A 172 -29.58 6.48 43.09
C VAL A 172 -28.21 5.79 43.22
N ASP A 173 -27.96 5.05 44.31
CA ASP A 173 -26.65 4.43 44.56
C ASP A 173 -26.33 3.29 43.57
N SER A 174 -27.33 2.53 43.14
CA SER A 174 -27.12 1.46 42.15
C SER A 174 -26.86 2.04 40.76
N ARG A 175 -27.61 3.08 40.35
CA ARG A 175 -27.39 3.77 39.08
C ARG A 175 -26.05 4.51 39.08
N PHE A 176 -25.68 5.15 40.18
CA PHE A 176 -24.38 5.81 40.35
C PHE A 176 -23.22 4.81 40.17
N SER A 177 -23.31 3.65 40.81
CA SER A 177 -22.30 2.59 40.68
C SER A 177 -22.20 2.06 39.25
N ALA A 178 -23.34 1.88 38.56
CA ALA A 178 -23.38 1.45 37.16
C ALA A 178 -22.72 2.47 36.23
N LEU A 179 -23.09 3.75 36.34
CA LEU A 179 -22.50 4.83 35.53
C LEU A 179 -20.99 5.00 35.78
N HIS A 180 -20.55 4.81 37.02
CA HIS A 180 -19.13 4.84 37.34
C HIS A 180 -18.36 3.70 36.66
N MET A 181 -18.97 2.52 36.54
CA MET A 181 -18.40 1.41 35.78
C MET A 181 -18.43 1.68 34.27
N GLU A 182 -19.51 2.25 33.73
CA GLU A 182 -19.60 2.68 32.33
C GLU A 182 -18.49 3.68 31.97
N LEU A 183 -18.21 4.66 32.83
CA LEU A 183 -17.09 5.60 32.66
C LEU A 183 -15.73 4.90 32.60
N LYS A 184 -15.49 3.91 33.46
CA LYS A 184 -14.24 3.12 33.43
C LYS A 184 -14.11 2.33 32.13
N VAL A 185 -15.20 1.73 31.67
CA VAL A 185 -15.23 0.98 30.41
C VAL A 185 -14.95 1.91 29.23
N CYS A 186 -15.61 3.07 29.15
CA CYS A 186 -15.37 4.05 28.08
C CYS A 186 -13.90 4.50 28.06
N LYS A 187 -13.32 4.80 29.23
CA LYS A 187 -11.89 5.15 29.36
C LYS A 187 -10.97 4.04 28.85
N GLN A 188 -11.28 2.79 29.19
CA GLN A 188 -10.50 1.63 28.74
C GLN A 188 -10.64 1.40 27.23
N GLN A 189 -11.83 1.59 26.67
CA GLN A 189 -12.08 1.47 25.23
C GLN A 189 -11.34 2.55 24.46
N ILE A 190 -11.41 3.82 24.90
CA ILE A 190 -10.63 4.92 24.32
C ILE A 190 -9.13 4.62 24.37
N SER A 191 -8.62 4.09 25.49
CA SER A 191 -7.21 3.67 25.61
C SER A 191 -6.85 2.58 24.59
N THR A 192 -7.71 1.56 24.46
CA THR A 192 -7.54 0.48 23.49
C THR A 192 -7.49 1.01 22.06
N TYR A 193 -8.41 1.90 21.68
CA TYR A 193 -8.44 2.50 20.35
C TYR A 193 -7.23 3.41 20.10
N LYS A 194 -6.81 4.20 21.09
CA LYS A 194 -5.58 5.00 21.01
C LYS A 194 -4.35 4.13 20.78
N ASN A 195 -4.23 3.02 21.50
CA ASN A 195 -3.11 2.09 21.32
C ASN A 195 -3.16 1.44 19.92
N ALA A 196 -4.34 1.04 19.45
CA ALA A 196 -4.50 0.51 18.09
C ALA A 196 -4.11 1.53 17.02
N TYR A 197 -4.50 2.80 17.22
CA TYR A 197 -4.17 3.91 16.31
C TYR A 197 -2.65 4.18 16.25
N VAL A 198 -1.97 4.15 17.39
CA VAL A 198 -0.51 4.33 17.46
C VAL A 198 0.25 3.16 16.84
N CYS A 199 -0.25 1.93 16.96
CA CYS A 199 0.36 0.76 16.33
C CYS A 199 0.16 0.72 14.80
N ASP A 200 -0.86 1.39 14.28
CA ASP A 200 -1.17 1.47 12.85
C ASP A 200 -0.48 2.66 12.14
N LEU A 201 0.23 3.52 12.89
CA LEU A 201 1.11 4.61 12.41
C LEU A 201 2.57 4.15 12.26
#